data_AF-D5E5H3-F1
#
_entry.id   AF-D5E5H3-F1
#
_cell.length_a   1.000
_cell.length_b   1.000
_cell.length_c   1.000
_cell.angle_alpha   90.00
_cell.angle_beta   90.00
_cell.angle_gamma   90.00
#
_symmetry.space_group_name_H-M   'P 1'
#
loop_
_entity.id
_entity.type
_entity.pdbx_description
1 polymer ?
#
loop_
_entity_poly.entity_id
_entity_poly.type
_entity_poly.pdbx_seq_one_letter_code
_entity_poly.pdbx_strand_id
1 'polypeptide(L)'
;MNKEQTDQALRKARNIQQRKKYYAILFFVLFIFFPAIVFWVLGTTDASMKKIPFWGISIAMPSWIVALGILWFLLYKLDLVDARSLAFTIPVGIAFAGIIWSYPLPLWARGVIALSCVLSTILFLFLSTRLEERTFQKNFDSIKPGRVR
;
A
#
# COMPACT_ATOMS: atom_id res chain seq x y z
N MET A 1 -30.65 23.68 -13.68
CA MET A 1 -29.66 22.64 -14.07
C MET A 1 -30.42 21.46 -14.64
N ASN A 2 -30.13 21.02 -15.86
CA ASN A 2 -30.98 20.08 -16.61
C ASN A 2 -30.83 18.64 -16.07
N LYS A 3 -31.93 17.88 -15.90
CA LYS A 3 -31.90 16.50 -15.32
C LYS A 3 -30.90 15.60 -16.04
N GLU A 4 -30.81 15.71 -17.36
CA GLU A 4 -29.87 14.94 -18.19
C GLU A 4 -28.40 15.26 -17.90
N GLN A 5 -28.08 16.52 -17.58
CA GLN A 5 -26.71 16.92 -17.22
C GLN A 5 -26.31 16.33 -15.86
N THR A 6 -27.25 16.29 -14.91
CA THR A 6 -27.04 15.68 -13.59
C THR A 6 -26.81 14.17 -13.71
N ASP A 7 -27.58 13.48 -14.55
CA ASP A 7 -27.44 12.03 -14.76
C ASP A 7 -26.12 11.67 -15.48
N GLN A 8 -25.71 12.47 -16.47
CA GLN A 8 -24.40 12.27 -17.13
C GLN A 8 -23.24 12.50 -16.16
N ALA A 9 -23.33 13.50 -15.27
CA ALA A 9 -22.32 13.74 -14.24
C ALA A 9 -22.24 12.57 -13.24
N LEU A 10 -23.39 12.06 -12.79
CA LEU A 10 -23.45 10.89 -11.90
C LEU A 10 -22.85 9.63 -12.53
N ARG A 11 -23.12 9.37 -13.81
CA ARG A 11 -22.53 8.22 -14.54
C ARG A 11 -21.01 8.35 -14.64
N LYS A 12 -20.50 9.54 -14.97
CA LYS A 12 -19.04 9.80 -15.00
C LYS A 12 -18.40 9.59 -13.63
N ALA A 13 -19.01 10.11 -12.57
CA ALA A 13 -18.54 9.93 -11.20
C ALA A 13 -18.49 8.45 -10.78
N ARG A 14 -19.55 7.68 -11.08
CA ARG A 14 -19.60 6.23 -10.81
C ARG A 14 -18.50 5.47 -11.56
N ASN A 15 -18.27 5.79 -12.83
CA ASN A 15 -17.23 5.15 -13.64
C ASN A 15 -15.82 5.41 -13.09
N ILE A 16 -15.54 6.65 -12.64
CA ILE A 16 -14.27 6.99 -12.00
C ILE A 16 -14.10 6.19 -10.70
N GLN A 17 -15.14 6.13 -9.86
CA GLN A 17 -15.09 5.38 -8.61
C GLN A 17 -14.87 3.87 -8.84
N GLN A 18 -15.50 3.29 -9.86
CA GLN A 18 -15.27 1.89 -10.24
C GLN A 18 -13.82 1.66 -10.69
N ARG A 19 -13.25 2.55 -11.51
CA ARG A 19 -11.84 2.46 -11.92
C ARG A 19 -10.90 2.48 -10.73
N LYS A 20 -11.10 3.39 -9.76
CA LYS A 20 -10.29 3.43 -8.53
C LYS A 20 -10.34 2.10 -7.76
N LYS A 21 -11.53 1.48 -7.66
CA LYS A 21 -11.67 0.14 -7.04
C LYS A 21 -10.88 -0.94 -7.79
N TYR A 22 -10.93 -0.97 -9.12
CA TYR A 22 -10.16 -1.95 -9.89
C TYR A 22 -8.64 -1.76 -9.72
N TYR A 23 -8.14 -0.52 -9.72
CA TYR A 23 -6.72 -0.26 -9.46
C TYR A 23 -6.30 -0.65 -8.04
N ALA A 24 -7.16 -0.41 -7.04
CA ALA A 24 -6.90 -0.85 -5.68
C ALA A 24 -6.83 -2.38 -5.57
N ILE A 25 -7.75 -3.11 -6.22
CA ILE A 25 -7.74 -4.58 -6.25
C ILE A 25 -6.48 -5.09 -6.97
N LEU A 26 -6.16 -4.54 -8.15
CA LEU A 26 -4.98 -4.94 -8.91
C LEU A 26 -3.70 -4.72 -8.09
N PHE A 27 -3.59 -3.57 -7.44
CA PHE A 27 -2.48 -3.25 -6.56
C PHE A 27 -2.38 -4.24 -5.40
N PHE A 28 -3.51 -4.58 -4.77
CA PHE A 28 -3.56 -5.55 -3.67
C PHE A 28 -3.19 -6.97 -4.11
N VAL A 29 -3.63 -7.38 -5.31
CA VAL A 29 -3.25 -8.65 -5.91
C VAL A 29 -1.75 -8.66 -6.14
N LEU A 30 -1.18 -7.69 -6.86
CA LEU A 30 0.28 -7.62 -7.10
C LEU A 30 1.07 -7.62 -5.78
N PHE A 31 0.54 -6.92 -4.79
CA PHE A 31 1.13 -6.80 -3.47
C PHE A 31 1.17 -8.14 -2.71
N ILE A 32 0.17 -9.01 -2.83
CA ILE A 32 0.15 -10.34 -2.21
C ILE A 32 0.88 -11.36 -3.08
N PHE A 33 0.66 -11.32 -4.39
CA PHE A 33 1.14 -12.31 -5.33
C PHE A 33 2.66 -12.32 -5.41
N PHE A 34 3.30 -11.15 -5.36
CA PHE A 34 4.75 -11.08 -5.44
C PHE A 34 5.47 -11.69 -4.22
N PRO A 35 5.18 -11.32 -2.96
CA PRO A 35 5.81 -11.99 -1.82
C PRO A 35 5.46 -13.47 -1.77
N ALA A 36 4.28 -13.89 -2.23
CA ALA A 36 3.93 -15.30 -2.37
C ALA A 36 4.79 -16.01 -3.44
N ILE A 37 5.02 -15.41 -4.61
CA ILE A 37 5.91 -15.94 -5.64
C ILE A 37 7.35 -15.98 -5.14
N VAL A 38 7.83 -14.93 -4.49
CA VAL A 38 9.17 -14.88 -3.89
C VAL A 38 9.32 -15.98 -2.85
N PHE A 39 8.31 -16.17 -1.99
CA PHE A 39 8.30 -17.25 -1.01
C PHE A 39 8.21 -18.64 -1.65
N TRP A 40 7.46 -18.79 -2.74
CA TRP A 40 7.40 -20.04 -3.48
C TRP A 40 8.77 -20.33 -4.10
N VAL A 41 9.26 -19.45 -4.98
CA VAL A 41 10.52 -19.62 -5.72
C VAL A 41 11.72 -19.80 -4.78
N LEU A 42 11.75 -19.13 -3.64
CA LEU A 42 12.89 -19.12 -2.72
C LEU A 42 12.72 -20.00 -1.49
N GLY A 43 11.48 -20.35 -1.14
CA GLY A 43 11.13 -21.19 0.02
C GLY A 43 10.84 -22.64 -0.35
N THR A 44 10.39 -22.94 -1.57
CA THR A 44 10.28 -24.33 -2.07
C THR A 44 11.61 -24.81 -2.64
N THR A 45 12.74 -24.48 -2.00
CA THR A 45 14.05 -25.00 -2.38
C THR A 45 14.00 -26.53 -2.41
N ASP A 46 13.70 -27.09 -3.58
CA ASP A 46 14.17 -28.38 -4.00
C ASP A 46 15.67 -28.41 -3.68
N ALA A 47 16.11 -29.48 -3.03
CA ALA A 47 17.45 -29.63 -2.47
C ALA A 47 18.60 -29.44 -3.49
N SER A 48 18.28 -29.31 -4.78
CA SER A 48 19.18 -29.05 -5.90
C SER A 48 19.48 -27.56 -6.16
N MET A 49 18.63 -26.62 -5.72
CA MET A 49 18.80 -25.17 -5.92
C MET A 49 19.55 -24.47 -4.76
N LYS A 50 20.57 -25.13 -4.19
CA LYS A 50 21.41 -24.64 -3.07
C LYS A 50 22.19 -23.33 -3.30
N LYS A 51 22.00 -22.64 -4.42
CA LYS A 51 22.85 -21.52 -4.86
C LYS A 51 22.19 -20.15 -4.86
N ILE A 52 20.94 -19.99 -4.44
CA ILE A 52 20.42 -18.63 -4.25
C ILE A 52 20.95 -18.13 -2.90
N PRO A 53 21.89 -17.17 -2.88
CA PRO A 53 22.44 -16.68 -1.64
C PRO A 53 21.32 -15.97 -0.86
N PHE A 54 21.23 -16.24 0.44
CA PHE A 54 20.30 -15.56 1.36
C PHE A 54 20.34 -14.03 1.22
N TRP A 55 21.48 -13.49 0.82
CA TRP A 55 21.68 -12.08 0.46
C TRP A 55 20.76 -11.56 -0.64
N GLY A 56 20.42 -12.39 -1.64
CA GLY A 56 19.47 -12.03 -2.70
C GLY A 56 18.07 -11.76 -2.16
N ILE A 57 17.61 -12.56 -1.20
CA ILE A 57 16.34 -12.33 -0.50
C ILE A 57 16.41 -11.05 0.33
N SER A 58 17.53 -10.84 1.02
CA SER A 58 17.75 -9.67 1.86
C SER A 58 17.81 -8.35 1.11
N ILE A 59 18.14 -8.35 -0.18
CA ILE A 59 18.09 -7.14 -1.00
C ILE A 59 16.74 -7.03 -1.71
N ALA A 60 16.21 -8.13 -2.24
CA ALA A 60 14.97 -8.12 -3.02
C ALA A 60 13.75 -7.66 -2.21
N MET A 61 13.62 -8.08 -0.95
CA MET A 61 12.46 -7.72 -0.12
C MET A 61 12.39 -6.22 0.21
N PRO A 62 13.46 -5.56 0.69
CA PRO A 62 13.48 -4.10 0.88
C PRO A 62 13.25 -3.34 -0.40
N SER A 63 13.93 -3.72 -1.49
CA SER A 63 13.75 -3.09 -2.79
C SER A 63 12.30 -3.20 -3.26
N TRP A 64 11.63 -4.33 -3.01
CA TRP A 64 10.22 -4.52 -3.30
C TRP A 64 9.30 -3.62 -2.47
N ILE A 65 9.52 -3.52 -1.15
CA ILE A 65 8.74 -2.61 -0.28
C ILE A 65 8.90 -1.15 -0.74
N VAL A 66 10.12 -0.74 -1.07
CA VAL A 66 10.40 0.60 -1.59
C VAL A 66 9.71 0.81 -2.94
N ALA A 67 9.79 -0.15 -3.86
CA ALA A 67 9.13 -0.08 -5.16
C ALA A 67 7.60 0.03 -5.02
N LEU A 68 7.00 -0.73 -4.11
CA LEU A 68 5.57 -0.64 -3.80
C LEU A 68 5.20 0.71 -3.16
N GLY A 69 6.03 1.24 -2.27
CA GLY A 69 5.83 2.56 -1.69
C GLY A 69 5.86 3.67 -2.76
N ILE A 70 6.80 3.59 -3.70
CA ILE A 70 6.90 4.51 -4.84
C ILE A 70 5.68 4.35 -5.77
N LEU A 71 5.32 3.12 -6.13
CA LEU A 71 4.17 2.84 -6.98
C LEU A 71 2.88 3.37 -6.34
N TRP A 72 2.70 3.12 -5.05
CA TRP A 72 1.58 3.66 -4.29
C TRP A 72 1.55 5.20 -4.34
N PHE A 73 2.69 5.85 -4.12
CA PHE A 73 2.79 7.31 -4.15
C PHE A 73 2.44 7.89 -5.54
N LEU A 74 2.87 7.22 -6.61
CA LEU A 74 2.50 7.58 -7.99
C LEU A 74 0.99 7.41 -8.21
N LEU A 75 0.41 6.29 -7.80
CA LEU A 75 -1.04 6.03 -7.92
C LEU A 75 -1.87 7.02 -7.10
N TYR A 76 -1.39 7.41 -5.92
CA TYR A 76 -2.00 8.44 -5.09
C TYR A 76 -1.94 9.82 -5.77
N LYS A 77 -0.79 10.20 -6.34
CA LYS A 77 -0.63 11.48 -7.07
C LYS A 77 -1.56 11.57 -8.29
N LEU A 78 -1.88 10.43 -8.91
CA LEU A 78 -2.81 10.33 -10.03
C LEU A 78 -4.29 10.23 -9.59
N ASP A 79 -4.57 10.34 -8.29
CA ASP A 79 -5.90 10.19 -7.69
C ASP A 79 -6.57 8.84 -8.04
N LEU A 80 -5.77 7.79 -8.27
CA LEU A 80 -6.25 6.44 -8.59
C LEU A 80 -6.50 5.60 -7.34
N VAL A 81 -5.83 5.94 -6.23
CA VAL A 81 -5.82 5.16 -5.00
C VAL A 81 -6.02 6.07 -3.79
N ASP A 82 -6.85 5.64 -2.85
CA ASP A 82 -7.15 6.39 -1.63
C ASP A 82 -6.01 6.32 -0.60
N ALA A 83 -5.86 7.38 0.20
CA ALA A 83 -4.89 7.47 1.29
C ALA A 83 -4.98 6.28 2.28
N ARG A 84 -6.21 5.80 2.53
CA ARG A 84 -6.51 4.70 3.47
C ARG A 84 -5.83 3.39 3.11
N SER A 85 -5.55 3.16 1.83
CA SER A 85 -4.87 1.93 1.38
C SER A 85 -3.41 1.84 1.86
N LEU A 86 -2.77 2.99 2.16
CA LEU A 86 -1.40 3.05 2.68
C LEU A 86 -1.28 2.40 4.06
N ALA A 87 -2.26 2.68 4.93
CA ALA A 87 -2.30 2.21 6.30
C ALA A 87 -2.39 0.68 6.42
N PHE A 88 -2.79 0.00 5.34
CA PHE A 88 -2.84 -1.45 5.30
C PHE A 88 -1.67 -2.03 4.49
N THR A 89 -1.41 -1.48 3.30
CA THR A 89 -0.44 -2.08 2.37
C THR A 89 0.98 -2.06 2.93
N ILE A 90 1.47 -0.90 3.38
CA ILE A 90 2.88 -0.80 3.79
C ILE A 90 3.15 -1.62 5.06
N PRO A 91 2.34 -1.56 6.13
CA PRO A 91 2.57 -2.36 7.32
C PRO A 91 2.51 -3.87 7.06
N VAL A 92 1.59 -4.33 6.21
CA VAL A 92 1.53 -5.73 5.81
C VAL A 92 2.80 -6.15 5.06
N GLY A 93 3.37 -5.25 4.25
CA GLY A 93 4.57 -5.55 3.46
C GLY A 93 5.80 -5.66 4.35
N ILE A 94 5.90 -4.75 5.32
CA ILE A 94 6.90 -4.80 6.38
C ILE A 94 6.74 -6.08 7.22
N ALA A 95 5.51 -6.48 7.54
CA ALA A 95 5.25 -7.71 8.29
C ALA A 95 5.70 -8.96 7.52
N PHE A 96 5.38 -9.07 6.23
CA PHE A 96 5.85 -10.18 5.40
C PHE A 96 7.38 -10.23 5.30
N ALA A 97 8.04 -9.09 5.08
CA ALA A 97 9.50 -9.04 5.07
C ALA A 97 10.09 -9.39 6.44
N GLY A 98 9.48 -8.90 7.53
CA GLY A 98 9.87 -9.20 8.90
C GLY A 98 9.80 -10.69 9.21
N ILE A 99 8.72 -11.38 8.78
CA ILE A 99 8.58 -12.84 8.95
C ILE A 99 9.75 -13.57 8.26
N ILE A 100 10.04 -13.23 7.00
CA ILE A 100 11.09 -13.89 6.21
C ILE A 100 12.47 -13.66 6.82
N TRP A 101 12.78 -12.41 7.20
CA TRP A 101 14.06 -12.07 7.80
C TRP A 101 14.25 -12.58 9.22
N SER A 102 13.16 -12.75 9.95
CA SER A 102 13.21 -13.26 11.32
C SER A 102 13.42 -14.77 11.40
N TYR A 103 13.26 -15.50 10.28
CA TYR A 103 13.35 -16.96 10.25
C TYR A 103 14.67 -17.53 10.80
N PRO A 104 15.87 -17.02 10.45
CA PRO A 104 17.12 -17.50 11.06
C PRO A 104 17.41 -16.93 12.45
N LEU A 105 16.63 -15.96 12.94
CA LEU A 105 16.92 -15.25 14.18
C LEU A 105 16.40 -15.98 15.44
N PRO A 106 17.00 -15.75 16.62
CA PRO A 106 16.51 -16.27 17.90
C PRO A 106 15.16 -15.65 18.27
N LEU A 107 14.37 -16.36 19.10
CA LEU A 107 12.98 -16.02 19.43
C LEU A 107 12.78 -14.57 19.91
N TRP A 108 13.69 -14.07 20.75
CA TRP A 108 13.62 -12.69 21.27
C TRP A 108 13.70 -11.65 20.15
N ALA A 109 14.57 -11.87 19.15
CA ALA A 109 14.74 -10.96 18.03
C ALA A 109 13.51 -10.98 17.10
N ARG A 110 12.90 -12.16 16.93
CA ARG A 110 11.59 -12.26 16.22
C ARG A 110 10.50 -11.47 16.94
N GLY A 111 10.49 -11.51 18.27
CA GLY A 111 9.57 -10.72 19.10
C GLY A 111 9.73 -9.22 18.89
N VAL A 112 10.97 -8.70 18.85
CA VAL A 112 11.26 -7.29 18.57
C VAL A 112 10.81 -6.90 17.15
N ILE A 113 11.06 -7.75 16.15
CA ILE A 113 10.61 -7.52 14.77
C ILE A 113 9.08 -7.47 14.70
N ALA A 114 8.37 -8.42 15.33
CA ALA A 114 6.92 -8.41 15.37
C ALA A 114 6.37 -7.14 16.04
N LEU A 115 6.95 -6.72 17.16
CA LEU A 115 6.56 -5.49 17.86
C LEU A 115 6.78 -4.25 16.99
N SER A 116 7.92 -4.16 16.30
CA SER A 116 8.20 -3.05 15.38
C SER A 116 7.24 -3.01 14.18
N CYS A 117 6.81 -4.18 13.67
CA CYS A 117 5.77 -4.26 12.64
C CYS A 117 4.45 -3.67 13.15
N VAL A 118 4.02 -4.03 14.37
CA VAL A 118 2.79 -3.50 14.98
C VAL A 118 2.89 -1.98 15.18
N LEU A 119 4.01 -1.48 15.70
CA LEU A 119 4.24 -0.04 15.87
C LEU A 119 4.23 0.70 14.52
N SER A 120 4.76 0.08 13.47
CA SER A 120 4.72 0.66 12.12
C SER A 120 3.28 0.86 11.65
N THR A 121 2.37 -0.09 11.91
CA THR A 121 0.94 0.05 11.57
C THR A 121 0.33 1.29 12.20
N ILE A 122 0.63 1.56 13.48
CA ILE A 122 0.12 2.75 14.18
C ILE A 122 0.63 4.03 13.52
N LEU A 123 1.93 4.08 13.17
CA LEU A 123 2.53 5.22 12.48
C LEU A 123 1.87 5.47 11.11
N PHE A 124 1.68 4.42 10.32
CA PHE A 124 1.07 4.51 9.00
C PHE A 124 -0.42 4.84 9.07
N LEU A 125 -1.13 4.37 10.10
CA LEU A 125 -2.51 4.77 10.36
C LEU A 125 -2.59 6.28 10.64
N PHE A 126 -1.73 6.81 11.52
CA PHE A 126 -1.66 8.24 11.82
C PHE A 126 -1.33 9.09 10.57
N LEU A 127 -0.35 8.65 9.78
CA LEU A 127 0.00 9.30 8.50
C LEU A 127 -1.17 9.31 7.53
N SER A 128 -1.88 8.19 7.38
CA SER A 128 -3.06 8.09 6.52
C SER A 128 -4.15 9.08 6.96
N THR A 129 -4.46 9.16 8.26
CA THR A 129 -5.48 10.07 8.79
C THR A 129 -5.10 11.53 8.50
N ARG A 130 -3.84 11.91 8.72
CA ARG A 130 -3.35 13.28 8.43
C ARG A 130 -3.39 13.64 6.95
N LEU A 131 -3.10 12.69 6.06
CA LEU A 131 -3.22 12.90 4.62
C LEU A 131 -4.69 13.08 4.21
N GLU A 132 -5.59 12.30 4.79
CA GLU A 132 -7.03 12.40 4.54
C GLU A 132 -7.61 13.74 5.01
N GLU A 133 -7.24 14.20 6.20
CA GLU A 133 -7.61 15.53 6.72
C GLU A 133 -7.18 16.66 5.78
N ARG A 134 -5.94 16.61 5.25
CA ARG A 134 -5.44 17.63 4.31
C ARG A 134 -6.20 17.62 3.00
N THR A 135 -6.54 16.45 2.47
CA THR A 135 -7.37 16.35 1.27
C THR A 135 -8.77 16.88 1.51
N PHE A 136 -9.36 16.58 2.68
CA PHE A 136 -10.67 17.11 3.08
C PHE A 136 -10.66 18.64 3.19
N GLN A 137 -9.66 19.22 3.87
CA GLN A 137 -9.52 20.67 4.00
C GLN A 137 -9.39 21.36 2.64
N LYS A 138 -8.54 20.84 1.73
CA LYS A 138 -8.41 21.38 0.37
C LYS A 138 -9.73 21.38 -0.39
N ASN A 139 -10.49 20.29 -0.29
CA ASN A 139 -11.80 20.20 -0.92
C ASN A 139 -12.79 21.19 -0.30
N PHE A 140 -12.80 21.34 1.03
CA PHE A 140 -13.67 22.28 1.73
C PHE A 140 -13.35 23.74 1.38
N ASP A 141 -12.08 24.10 1.30
CA ASP A 141 -11.62 25.44 0.91
C ASP A 141 -11.96 25.75 -0.55
N SER A 142 -11.93 24.75 -1.44
CA SER A 142 -12.35 24.91 -2.84
C SER A 142 -13.86 25.12 -3.00
N ILE A 143 -14.66 24.65 -2.04
CA ILE A 143 -16.13 24.73 -2.08
C ILE A 143 -16.62 26.06 -1.52
N LYS A 144 -15.90 26.75 -0.62
CA LYS A 144 -16.29 28.08 -0.11
C LYS A 144 -16.13 29.14 -1.23
N PRO A 145 -17.20 29.55 -1.93
CA PRO A 145 -17.11 30.61 -2.92
C PRO A 145 -17.35 31.92 -2.16
N GLY A 146 -16.30 32.74 -2.02
CA GLY A 146 -16.44 34.09 -1.52
C GLY A 146 -16.19 34.22 -0.02
N ARG A 147 -14.98 34.66 0.33
CA ARG A 147 -14.91 35.79 1.25
C ARG A 147 -15.62 36.94 0.55
N VAL A 148 -16.81 37.26 1.04
CA VAL A 148 -17.37 38.60 0.97
C VAL A 148 -16.23 39.55 1.39
N ARG A 149 -15.81 40.41 0.45
CA ARG A 149 -14.87 41.49 0.72
C ARG A 149 -15.48 42.44 1.74
#